data_AF-A0A7L2PXV8-F1
#
_entry.id   AF-A0A7L2PXV8-F1
#
_cell.length_a   1.000
_cell.length_b   1.000
_cell.length_c   1.000
_cell.angle_alpha   90.00
_cell.angle_beta   90.00
_cell.angle_gamma   90.00
#
_symmetry.space_group_name_H-M   'P 1'
#
loop_
_entity.id
_entity.type
_entity.pdbx_description
1 polymer ?
#
loop_
_entity_poly.entity_id
_entity_poly.type
_entity_poly.pdbx_seq_one_letter_code
_entity_poly.pdbx_strand_id
1 'polypeptide(L)'
;YPPRITSEPAPVIYARPGNSVKLNCMAIGIPKAEITWELPDKSHLTTGAQSRLYGNKFLHPQGSLVIQQSTQRDAGFYKCTAKN
;
A
#
# COMPACT_ATOMS: atom_id res chain seq x y z
N TYR A 1 17.10 -8.54 -12.36
CA TYR A 1 17.25 -8.47 -10.89
C TYR A 1 15.86 -8.64 -10.28
N PRO A 2 15.61 -9.67 -9.45
CA PRO A 2 14.26 -9.95 -8.96
C PRO A 2 13.76 -8.82 -8.04
N PRO A 3 12.44 -8.58 -7.98
CA PRO A 3 11.88 -7.56 -7.11
C PRO A 3 12.16 -7.90 -5.64
N ARG A 4 12.65 -6.92 -4.89
CA ARG A 4 12.89 -7.04 -3.44
C ARG A 4 12.25 -5.87 -2.72
N ILE A 5 11.44 -6.16 -1.72
CA ILE A 5 10.86 -5.14 -0.85
C ILE A 5 11.99 -4.59 0.05
N THR A 6 12.18 -3.28 0.02
CA THR A 6 13.21 -2.56 0.80
C THR A 6 12.61 -1.75 1.95
N SER A 7 11.31 -1.48 1.91
CA SER A 7 10.59 -0.85 3.01
C SER A 7 9.29 -1.62 3.21
N GLU A 8 9.23 -2.34 4.31
CA GLU A 8 8.06 -3.11 4.73
C GLU A 8 7.22 -2.31 5.72
N PRO A 9 5.90 -2.56 5.77
CA PRO A 9 5.04 -1.96 6.77
C PRO A 9 5.32 -2.61 8.13
N ALA A 10 5.03 -1.90 9.22
CA ALA A 10 5.04 -2.53 10.54
C ALA A 10 3.99 -3.67 10.56
N PRO A 11 4.26 -4.81 11.23
CA PRO A 11 3.34 -5.94 11.27
C PRO A 11 1.95 -5.59 11.80
N VAL A 12 1.88 -4.60 12.71
CA VAL A 12 0.64 -4.08 13.29
C VAL A 12 0.77 -2.56 13.38
N ILE A 13 -0.29 -1.85 12.97
CA ILE A 13 -0.37 -0.39 13.05
C ILE A 13 -1.69 -0.03 13.76
N TYR A 14 -1.58 0.77 14.82
CA TYR A 14 -2.74 1.30 15.53
C TYR A 14 -3.02 2.72 15.06
N ALA A 15 -4.27 2.97 14.68
CA ALA A 15 -4.72 4.27 14.23
C ALA A 15 -6.01 4.66 14.94
N ARG A 16 -6.14 5.93 15.29
CA ARG A 16 -7.40 6.48 15.78
C ARG A 16 -8.28 6.84 14.58
N PRO A 17 -9.61 6.65 14.67
CA PRO A 17 -10.53 7.10 13.62
C PRO A 17 -10.29 8.57 13.26
N GLY A 18 -10.34 8.89 11.96
CA GLY A 18 -10.07 10.23 11.43
C GLY A 18 -8.58 10.57 11.21
N ASN A 19 -7.64 9.79 11.75
CA ASN A 19 -6.22 9.99 11.45
C ASN A 19 -5.82 9.39 10.09
N SER A 20 -4.69 9.86 9.55
CA SER A 20 -4.11 9.24 8.36
C SER A 20 -3.11 8.15 8.75
N VAL A 21 -3.11 7.05 8.01
CA VAL A 21 -2.23 5.89 8.23
C VAL A 21 -1.41 5.64 6.98
N LYS A 22 -0.10 5.50 7.13
CA LYS A 22 0.80 5.15 6.03
C LYS A 22 1.27 3.71 6.17
N LEU A 23 0.98 2.90 5.16
CA LEU A 23 1.50 1.56 4.98
C LEU A 23 2.67 1.65 4.00
N ASN A 24 3.88 1.51 4.52
CA ASN A 24 5.07 1.51 3.69
C ASN A 24 5.14 0.19 2.92
N CYS A 25 5.25 0.25 1.60
CA CYS A 25 5.72 -0.86 0.80
C CYS A 25 6.50 -0.29 -0.38
N MET A 26 7.82 -0.47 -0.38
CA MET A 26 8.66 -0.05 -1.50
C MET A 26 9.50 -1.22 -1.94
N ALA A 27 9.60 -1.41 -3.25
CA ALA A 27 10.38 -2.49 -3.84
C ALA A 27 11.32 -1.95 -4.92
N ILE A 28 12.48 -2.58 -5.01
CA ILE A 28 13.47 -2.34 -6.06
C ILE A 28 13.52 -3.56 -6.96
N GLY A 29 13.64 -3.34 -8.28
CA GLY A 29 13.58 -4.39 -9.29
C GLY A 29 14.04 -3.85 -10.63
N ILE A 30 14.58 -4.72 -11.50
CA ILE A 30 14.81 -4.40 -12.92
C ILE A 30 14.18 -5.51 -13.76
N PRO A 31 13.14 -5.23 -14.57
CA PRO A 31 12.45 -3.93 -14.73
C PRO A 31 11.80 -3.43 -13.43
N LYS A 32 11.36 -2.16 -13.38
CA LYS A 32 10.78 -1.56 -12.17
C LYS A 32 9.64 -2.45 -11.64
N ALA A 33 9.72 -2.81 -10.36
CA ALA A 33 8.72 -3.65 -9.72
C ALA A 33 7.36 -2.96 -9.68
N GLU A 34 6.33 -3.68 -10.10
CA GLU A 34 4.94 -3.34 -9.89
C GLU A 34 4.53 -3.79 -8.49
N ILE A 35 3.90 -2.90 -7.73
CA ILE A 35 3.45 -3.18 -6.37
C ILE A 35 1.93 -3.27 -6.36
N THR A 36 1.43 -4.37 -5.82
CA THR A 36 0.00 -4.61 -5.64
C THR A 36 -0.32 -4.73 -4.17
N TRP A 37 -1.30 -3.95 -3.72
CA TRP A 37 -1.90 -4.05 -2.40
C TRP A 37 -3.19 -4.84 -2.47
N GLU A 38 -3.30 -5.90 -1.66
CA GLU A 38 -4.58 -6.55 -1.32
C GLU A 38 -5.12 -5.88 -0.05
N LEU A 39 -6.38 -5.45 -0.12
CA LEU A 39 -7.08 -4.76 0.96
C LEU A 39 -7.90 -5.74 1.81
N PRO A 40 -8.40 -5.30 2.98
CA PRO A 40 -9.25 -6.13 3.84
C PRO A 40 -10.51 -6.67 3.15
N ASP A 41 -11.03 -5.94 2.16
CA ASP A 41 -12.19 -6.30 1.35
C ASP A 41 -11.86 -7.20 0.15
N LYS A 42 -10.61 -7.68 0.04
CA LYS A 42 -10.09 -8.47 -1.09
C LYS A 42 -9.98 -7.72 -2.42
N SER A 43 -10.21 -6.40 -2.43
CA SER A 43 -9.88 -5.58 -3.58
C SER A 43 -8.36 -5.43 -3.74
N HIS A 44 -7.93 -5.15 -4.96
CA HIS A 44 -6.52 -5.00 -5.30
C HIS A 44 -6.25 -3.61 -5.87
N LEU A 45 -5.19 -2.96 -5.38
CA LEU A 45 -4.71 -1.68 -5.89
C LEU A 45 -3.28 -1.84 -6.39
N THR A 46 -3.07 -1.54 -7.66
CA THR A 46 -1.78 -1.70 -8.33
C THR A 46 -1.15 -0.34 -8.64
N THR A 47 0.14 -0.20 -8.39
CA THR A 47 0.89 1.02 -8.67
C THR A 47 0.92 1.34 -10.16
N GLY A 48 0.68 2.60 -10.51
CA GLY A 48 0.91 3.13 -11.86
C GLY A 48 2.10 4.08 -11.92
N ALA A 49 2.27 4.73 -13.07
CA ALA A 49 3.27 5.78 -13.27
C ALA A 49 3.05 7.01 -12.35
N GLN A 50 1.79 7.29 -12.01
CA GLN A 50 1.37 8.41 -11.18
C GLN A 50 0.60 7.92 -9.95
N SER A 51 0.54 8.76 -8.93
CA SER A 51 -0.25 8.48 -7.73
C SER A 51 -1.73 8.39 -8.06
N ARG A 52 -2.44 7.47 -7.39
CA ARG A 52 -3.87 7.27 -7.61
C ARG A 52 -4.61 7.34 -6.28
N LEU A 53 -5.77 7.99 -6.29
CA LEU A 53 -6.67 8.09 -5.15
C LEU A 53 -7.87 7.16 -5.35
N TYR A 54 -8.11 6.29 -4.39
CA TYR A 54 -9.19 5.31 -4.35
C TYR A 54 -10.03 5.56 -3.09
N GLY A 55 -11.05 6.43 -3.21
CA GLY A 55 -11.80 6.90 -2.05
C GLY A 55 -10.88 7.67 -1.10
N ASN A 56 -10.67 7.14 0.11
CA ASN A 56 -9.74 7.71 1.09
C ASN A 56 -8.32 7.12 1.01
N LYS A 57 -8.02 6.27 0.03
CA LYS A 57 -6.74 5.53 -0.07
C LYS A 57 -5.89 6.08 -1.21
N PHE A 58 -4.76 6.69 -0.86
CA PHE A 58 -3.81 7.27 -1.79
C PHE A 58 -2.62 6.33 -2.01
N LEU A 59 -2.48 5.81 -3.22
CA LEU A 59 -1.41 4.90 -3.61
C LEU A 59 -0.28 5.67 -4.31
N HIS A 60 0.92 5.64 -3.74
CA HIS A 60 2.10 6.25 -4.34
C HIS A 60 2.71 5.37 -5.46
N PRO A 61 3.33 5.96 -6.50
CA PRO A 61 4.01 5.22 -7.58
C PRO A 61 5.18 4.33 -7.15
N GLN A 62 5.67 4.55 -5.93
CA GLN A 62 6.74 3.78 -5.29
C GLN A 62 6.21 2.61 -4.44
N GLY A 63 4.89 2.51 -4.29
CA GLY A 63 4.20 1.42 -3.60
C GLY A 63 3.62 1.74 -2.22
N SER A 64 3.95 2.87 -1.60
CA SER A 64 3.37 3.20 -0.29
C SER A 64 1.88 3.52 -0.41
N LEU A 65 1.05 2.96 0.49
CA LEU A 65 -0.38 3.23 0.57
C LEU A 65 -0.67 4.14 1.76
N VAL A 66 -1.39 5.24 1.55
CA VAL A 66 -1.81 6.16 2.61
C VAL A 66 -3.32 6.13 2.71
N ILE A 67 -3.86 5.76 3.86
CA ILE A 67 -5.29 5.81 4.15
C ILE A 67 -5.56 7.10 4.90
N GLN A 68 -6.25 8.04 4.28
CA GLN A 68 -6.65 9.31 4.88
C GLN A 68 -7.95 9.13 5.66
N GLN A 69 -8.11 9.90 6.74
CA GLN A 69 -9.34 9.88 7.56
C GLN A 69 -9.82 8.45 7.87
N SER A 70 -8.92 7.61 8.38
CA SER A 70 -9.17 6.17 8.54
C SER A 70 -10.42 5.90 9.35
N THR A 71 -11.24 4.96 8.91
CA THR A 71 -12.47 4.55 9.60
C THR A 71 -12.35 3.11 10.07
N GLN A 72 -13.32 2.63 10.86
CA GLN A 72 -13.33 1.24 11.30
C GLN A 72 -13.50 0.24 10.13
N ARG A 73 -13.99 0.69 8.97
CA ARG A 73 -14.06 -0.12 7.75
C ARG A 73 -12.70 -0.32 7.08
N ASP A 74 -11.73 0.56 7.39
CA ASP A 74 -10.36 0.43 6.89
C ASP A 74 -9.52 -0.52 7.75
N ALA A 75 -10.04 -0.97 8.90
CA ALA A 75 -9.36 -1.92 9.75
C ALA A 75 -9.36 -3.33 9.12
N GLY A 76 -8.22 -4.00 9.17
CA GLY A 76 -8.08 -5.38 8.70
C GLY A 76 -6.68 -5.66 8.18
N PHE A 77 -6.57 -6.76 7.45
CA PHE A 77 -5.29 -7.22 6.90
C PHE A 77 -5.04 -6.59 5.53
N TYR A 78 -3.86 -5.97 5.40
CA TYR A 78 -3.34 -5.47 4.14
C TYR A 78 -2.12 -6.29 3.76
N LYS A 79 -2.02 -6.68 2.49
CA LYS A 79 -0.87 -7.42 1.98
C LYS A 79 -0.26 -6.68 0.80
N CYS A 80 1.05 -6.45 0.87
CA CYS A 80 1.80 -5.92 -0.26
C CYS A 80 2.51 -7.06 -1.00
N THR A 81 2.46 -7.04 -2.33
CA THR A 81 3.20 -7.95 -3.20
C THR A 81 3.93 -7.15 -4.26
N ALA A 82 5.22 -7.45 -4.48
CA ALA A 82 6.02 -6.86 -5.54
C ALA A 82 6.28 -7.88 -6.65
N LYS A 83 6.04 -7.51 -7.91
CA LYS A 83 6.18 -8.38 -9.08
C LYS A 83 6.88 -7.65 -10.23
N ASN A 84 7.61 -8.41 -11.06
CA ASN A 84 8.20 -7.97 -12.34
C ASN A 84 7.54 -8.70 -13.50
#